data_AF-A0A7C2PSV1-F1
#
_entry.id   AF-A0A7C2PSV1-F1
#
_cell.length_a   1.000
_cell.length_b   1.000
_cell.length_c   1.000
_cell.angle_alpha   90.00
_cell.angle_beta   90.00
_cell.angle_gamma   90.00
#
_symmetry.space_group_name_H-M   'P 1'
#
loop_
_entity.id
_entity.type
_entity.pdbx_description
1 polymer ?
#
loop_
_entity_poly.entity_id
_entity_poly.type
_entity_poly.pdbx_seq_one_letter_code
_entity_poly.pdbx_strand_id
1 'polypeptide(L)'
;MPRRSASNPARNRPTAANVAARPALRGREILVCVCGGIAAYKTAALVSALVQRGCGVTVAMTRAARRFVGPVTFEALTGRRVLVSLWHGGEPGDIQHLALSERADLIVVAPATANLLGKLANGIADDLVSALLLGAACPVLLAPAMNARMWQHAAVQRNLTFLRESGFAFVGPEEGWQACRTVGVGRMSEPETLLEAIHAALPPRRRRDRERPPREPL
;
A
#
# COMPACT_ATOMS: atom_id res chain seq x y z
N MET A 1 -11.12 38.70 -56.95
CA MET A 1 -9.72 38.59 -56.47
C MET A 1 -9.75 38.47 -54.94
N PRO A 2 -9.46 37.29 -54.36
CA PRO A 2 -9.73 36.95 -52.95
C PRO A 2 -8.49 37.09 -52.06
N ARG A 3 -8.67 37.33 -50.74
CA ARG A 3 -7.73 37.10 -49.60
C ARG A 3 -8.40 37.72 -48.35
N ARG A 4 -8.47 37.14 -47.15
CA ARG A 4 -7.86 35.94 -46.56
C ARG A 4 -8.71 35.52 -45.36
N SER A 5 -8.96 34.21 -45.30
CA SER A 5 -9.37 33.47 -44.10
C SER A 5 -8.43 33.80 -42.93
N ALA A 6 -8.98 34.27 -41.81
CA ALA A 6 -8.29 34.33 -40.53
C ALA A 6 -8.71 33.12 -39.70
N SER A 7 -7.79 32.16 -39.68
CA SER A 7 -7.73 30.97 -38.84
C SER A 7 -8.01 31.28 -37.37
N ASN A 8 -9.03 30.61 -36.80
CA ASN A 8 -9.21 30.51 -35.36
C ASN A 8 -8.33 29.34 -34.86
N PRO A 9 -7.25 29.58 -34.08
CA PRO A 9 -6.46 28.48 -33.55
C PRO A 9 -7.23 27.84 -32.40
N ALA A 10 -7.77 26.66 -32.68
CA ALA A 10 -8.18 25.69 -31.68
C ALA A 10 -7.02 25.48 -30.69
N ARG A 11 -7.10 26.14 -29.54
CA ARG A 11 -6.23 25.80 -28.41
C ARG A 11 -6.74 24.50 -27.84
N ASN A 12 -5.96 23.46 -28.12
CA ASN A 12 -5.90 22.17 -27.42
C ASN A 12 -6.34 22.30 -25.96
N ARG A 13 -7.64 22.08 -25.70
CA ARG A 13 -8.08 21.52 -24.43
C ARG A 13 -7.83 20.02 -24.56
N PRO A 14 -7.14 19.37 -23.61
CA PRO A 14 -7.12 17.92 -23.60
C PRO A 14 -8.57 17.44 -23.50
N THR A 15 -9.05 16.83 -24.57
CA THR A 15 -10.36 16.17 -24.62
C THR A 15 -10.35 15.02 -23.62
N ALA A 16 -11.50 14.77 -23.01
CA ALA A 16 -11.77 13.76 -21.99
C ALA A 16 -11.58 12.28 -22.45
N ALA A 17 -10.76 12.05 -23.48
CA ALA A 17 -10.61 10.79 -24.20
C ALA A 17 -9.34 10.01 -23.85
N ASN A 18 -8.67 10.31 -22.73
CA ASN A 18 -7.62 9.43 -22.19
C ASN A 18 -7.69 9.25 -20.67
N VAL A 19 -8.91 9.16 -20.14
CA VAL A 19 -9.17 8.46 -18.86
C VAL A 19 -9.24 6.98 -19.19
N ALA A 20 -8.11 6.39 -19.56
CA ALA A 20 -8.01 4.94 -19.74
C ALA A 20 -8.56 4.25 -18.49
N ALA A 21 -9.45 3.28 -18.70
CA ALA A 21 -10.28 2.59 -17.71
C ALA A 21 -9.57 2.39 -16.37
N ARG A 22 -9.81 3.33 -15.45
CA ARG A 22 -9.36 3.29 -14.07
C ARG A 22 -9.91 2.00 -13.43
N PRO A 23 -9.06 1.01 -13.09
CA PRO A 23 -9.56 -0.32 -12.75
C PRO A 23 -10.47 -0.28 -11.52
N ALA A 24 -11.72 -0.72 -11.66
CA ALA A 24 -12.67 -0.75 -10.56
C ALA A 24 -12.11 -1.54 -9.36
N LEU A 25 -12.14 -0.92 -8.17
CA LEU A 25 -11.64 -1.47 -6.91
C LEU A 25 -12.38 -2.74 -6.47
N ARG A 26 -13.64 -2.88 -6.84
CA ARG A 26 -14.47 -4.05 -6.53
C ARG A 26 -13.75 -5.34 -6.93
N GLY A 27 -13.76 -6.36 -6.07
CA GLY A 27 -13.17 -7.67 -6.35
C GLY A 27 -11.64 -7.71 -6.46
N ARG A 28 -10.94 -6.62 -6.12
CA ARG A 28 -9.48 -6.62 -5.95
C ARG A 28 -9.11 -7.19 -4.60
N GLU A 29 -7.98 -7.91 -4.55
CA GLU A 29 -7.39 -8.40 -3.31
C GLU A 29 -6.25 -7.47 -2.89
N ILE A 30 -6.40 -6.78 -1.76
CA ILE A 30 -5.42 -5.81 -1.25
C ILE A 30 -4.84 -6.34 0.06
N LEU A 31 -3.51 -6.43 0.13
CA LEU A 31 -2.80 -6.74 1.37
C LEU A 31 -2.36 -5.43 2.02
N VAL A 32 -2.92 -5.11 3.19
CA VAL A 32 -2.59 -3.90 3.95
C VAL A 32 -1.66 -4.26 5.11
N CYS A 33 -0.42 -3.79 5.03
CA CYS A 33 0.62 -3.95 6.04
C CYS A 33 0.66 -2.73 6.96
N VAL A 34 0.53 -2.93 8.28
CA VAL A 34 0.49 -1.86 9.28
C VAL A 34 1.77 -1.90 10.12
N CYS A 35 2.49 -0.78 10.20
CA CYS A 35 3.65 -0.62 11.10
C CYS A 35 3.37 0.24 12.33
N GLY A 36 4.29 0.19 13.31
CA GLY A 36 4.17 0.88 14.59
C GLY A 36 4.48 2.36 14.52
N GLY A 37 3.50 3.17 14.16
CA GLY A 37 3.54 4.61 14.31
C GLY A 37 2.16 5.14 14.69
N ILE A 38 2.10 6.34 15.27
CA ILE A 38 0.84 6.94 15.70
C ILE A 38 -0.20 7.01 14.59
N ALA A 39 0.22 7.14 13.32
CA ALA A 39 -0.68 7.17 12.17
C ALA A 39 -1.41 5.84 11.89
N ALA A 40 -1.13 4.75 12.62
CA ALA A 40 -1.79 3.46 12.45
C ALA A 40 -3.32 3.53 12.61
N TYR A 41 -3.87 4.45 13.42
CA TYR A 41 -5.32 4.62 13.54
C TYR A 41 -5.97 5.06 12.21
N LYS A 42 -5.28 5.85 11.40
CA LYS A 42 -5.79 6.29 10.08
C LYS A 42 -5.94 5.11 9.12
N THR A 43 -5.13 4.07 9.29
CA THR A 43 -5.21 2.86 8.47
C THR A 43 -6.54 2.13 8.65
N ALA A 44 -7.19 2.23 9.82
CA ALA A 44 -8.53 1.67 10.01
C ALA A 44 -9.56 2.32 9.09
N ALA A 45 -9.50 3.65 8.92
CA ALA A 45 -10.37 4.37 7.98
C ALA A 45 -10.10 3.96 6.52
N LEU A 46 -8.82 3.82 6.14
CA LEU A 46 -8.45 3.33 4.81
C LEU A 46 -9.00 1.91 4.55
N VAL A 47 -8.83 0.99 5.50
CA VAL A 47 -9.32 -0.39 5.39
C VAL A 47 -10.84 -0.41 5.25
N SER A 48 -11.56 0.37 6.07
CA SER A 48 -13.02 0.50 5.95
C SER A 48 -13.43 1.00 4.55
N ALA A 49 -12.76 2.04 4.03
CA ALA A 49 -13.05 2.60 2.72
C ALA A 49 -12.79 1.64 1.56
N LEU A 50 -11.76 0.78 1.65
CA LEU A 50 -11.47 -0.27 0.68
C LEU A 50 -12.54 -1.37 0.70
N VAL A 51 -12.93 -1.84 1.90
CA VAL A 51 -13.98 -2.87 2.06
C VAL A 51 -15.33 -2.37 1.53
N GLN A 52 -15.71 -1.12 1.84
CA GLN A 52 -16.94 -0.50 1.32
C GLN A 52 -16.96 -0.39 -0.22
N ARG A 53 -15.78 -0.30 -0.85
CA ARG A 53 -15.63 -0.32 -2.32
C ARG A 53 -15.58 -1.73 -2.91
N GLY A 54 -15.77 -2.75 -2.07
CA GLY A 54 -15.86 -4.15 -2.46
C GLY A 54 -14.51 -4.82 -2.70
N CYS A 55 -13.41 -4.29 -2.15
CA CYS A 55 -12.13 -4.99 -2.14
C CYS A 55 -12.15 -6.13 -1.11
N GLY A 56 -11.50 -7.24 -1.44
CA GLY A 56 -11.03 -8.19 -0.44
C GLY A 56 -9.79 -7.62 0.24
N VAL A 57 -9.85 -7.39 1.55
CA VAL A 57 -8.75 -6.76 2.29
C VAL A 57 -8.21 -7.72 3.33
N THR A 58 -6.94 -8.11 3.20
CA THR A 58 -6.22 -8.86 4.23
C THR A 58 -5.26 -7.91 4.93
N VAL A 59 -5.17 -8.00 6.26
CA VAL A 59 -4.29 -7.11 7.05
C VAL A 59 -3.16 -7.91 7.68
N ALA A 60 -1.94 -7.40 7.56
CA ALA A 60 -0.76 -7.89 8.26
C ALA A 60 -0.21 -6.78 9.18
N MET A 61 0.16 -7.12 10.41
CA MET A 61 0.61 -6.13 11.40
C MET A 61 1.98 -6.50 11.96
N THR A 62 2.85 -5.51 12.11
CA THR A 62 4.07 -5.69 12.91
C THR A 62 3.73 -5.78 14.40
N ARG A 63 4.67 -6.28 15.21
CA ARG A 63 4.55 -6.25 16.68
C ARG A 63 4.31 -4.84 17.21
N ALA A 64 4.96 -3.83 16.64
CA ALA A 64 4.83 -2.45 17.09
C ALA A 64 3.47 -1.83 16.71
N ALA A 65 2.89 -2.17 15.56
CA ALA A 65 1.57 -1.69 15.15
C ALA A 65 0.47 -2.04 16.16
N ARG A 66 0.55 -3.25 16.73
CA ARG A 66 -0.40 -3.77 17.73
C ARG A 66 -0.44 -2.98 19.04
N ARG A 67 0.54 -2.12 19.29
CA ARG A 67 0.54 -1.20 20.44
C ARG A 67 -0.26 0.08 20.20
N PHE A 68 -0.57 0.40 18.95
CA PHE A 68 -1.34 1.58 18.56
C PHE A 68 -2.79 1.24 18.23
N VAL A 69 -3.01 0.14 17.49
CA VAL A 69 -4.34 -0.34 17.11
C VAL A 69 -4.36 -1.87 17.25
N GLY A 70 -5.43 -2.41 17.82
CA GLY A 70 -5.57 -3.86 18.02
C GLY A 70 -5.94 -4.60 16.73
N PRO A 71 -5.51 -5.86 16.55
CA PRO A 71 -5.93 -6.70 15.43
C PRO A 71 -7.46 -6.79 15.29
N VAL A 72 -8.19 -6.88 16.41
CA VAL A 72 -9.66 -6.98 16.45
C VAL A 72 -10.37 -5.86 15.66
N THR A 73 -9.79 -4.65 15.61
CA THR A 73 -10.33 -3.54 14.83
C THR A 73 -10.33 -3.88 13.34
N PHE A 74 -9.24 -4.43 12.83
CA PHE A 74 -9.13 -4.79 11.42
C PHE A 74 -9.90 -6.07 11.09
N GLU A 75 -10.00 -7.02 12.03
CA GLU A 75 -10.84 -8.21 11.87
C GLU A 75 -12.32 -7.83 11.74
N ALA A 76 -12.81 -6.93 12.59
CA ALA A 76 -14.18 -6.41 12.51
C ALA A 76 -14.45 -5.66 11.20
N LEU A 77 -13.47 -4.90 10.69
CA LEU A 77 -13.61 -4.15 9.44
C LEU A 77 -13.56 -5.03 8.18
N THR A 78 -12.73 -6.07 8.20
CA THR A 78 -12.45 -6.89 7.00
C THR A 78 -13.24 -8.19 6.96
N GLY A 79 -13.75 -8.67 8.10
CA GLY A 79 -14.28 -10.02 8.24
C GLY A 79 -13.23 -11.13 8.04
N ARG A 80 -11.93 -10.79 8.08
CA ARG A 80 -10.82 -11.72 7.87
C ARG A 80 -9.87 -11.69 9.06
N ARG A 81 -9.25 -12.82 9.35
CA ARG A 81 -8.20 -12.92 10.37
C ARG A 81 -7.03 -11.99 10.03
N VAL A 82 -6.52 -11.29 11.04
CA VAL A 82 -5.34 -10.44 10.90
C VAL A 82 -4.06 -11.26 11.12
N LEU A 83 -3.08 -11.06 10.25
CA LEU A 83 -1.81 -11.77 10.29
C LEU A 83 -0.80 -11.00 11.14
N VAL A 84 -0.21 -11.65 12.14
CA VAL A 84 0.63 -10.96 13.15
C VAL A 84 1.99 -11.63 13.40
N SER A 85 2.24 -12.79 12.80
CA SER A 85 3.45 -13.59 13.00
C SER A 85 3.70 -14.50 11.80
N LEU A 86 4.98 -14.78 11.54
CA LEU A 86 5.43 -15.79 10.57
C LEU A 86 4.98 -17.20 10.96
N TRP A 87 4.73 -17.42 12.26
CA TRP A 87 4.57 -18.74 12.87
C TRP A 87 3.11 -19.08 13.21
N HIS A 88 2.14 -18.23 12.84
CA HIS A 88 0.75 -18.40 13.25
C HIS A 88 -0.19 -18.62 12.06
N GLY A 89 -0.32 -19.88 11.64
CA GLY A 89 -1.29 -20.41 10.67
C GLY A 89 -1.29 -21.93 10.74
N GLY A 90 -2.47 -22.55 10.78
CA GLY A 90 -2.65 -23.99 10.99
C GLY A 90 -2.08 -24.86 9.85
N GLU A 91 -1.84 -26.12 10.21
CA GLU A 91 -1.12 -27.20 9.50
C GLU A 91 0.39 -26.94 9.25
N PRO A 92 1.28 -27.86 9.69
CA PRO A 92 2.70 -27.82 9.34
C PRO A 92 2.90 -27.86 7.82
N GLY A 93 3.58 -26.86 7.26
CA GLY A 93 4.03 -26.87 5.86
C GLY A 93 3.38 -25.84 4.93
N ASP A 94 2.41 -25.05 5.41
CA ASP A 94 1.79 -24.02 4.58
C ASP A 94 2.67 -22.74 4.59
N ILE A 95 3.36 -22.48 3.47
CA ILE A 95 4.17 -21.26 3.26
C ILE A 95 3.21 -20.10 2.98
N GLN A 96 2.43 -19.72 4.01
CA GLN A 96 1.29 -18.82 3.88
C GLN A 96 1.67 -17.42 3.40
N HIS A 97 2.87 -16.93 3.74
CA HIS A 97 3.28 -15.57 3.42
C HIS A 97 3.56 -15.36 1.91
N LEU A 98 4.18 -16.34 1.22
CA LEU A 98 4.37 -16.25 -0.24
C LEU A 98 3.03 -16.37 -0.99
N ALA A 99 2.19 -17.34 -0.62
CA ALA A 99 0.88 -17.52 -1.24
C ALA A 99 -0.03 -16.29 -1.06
N LEU A 100 0.07 -15.57 0.06
CA LEU A 100 -0.66 -14.33 0.29
C LEU A 100 -0.18 -13.18 -0.60
N SER A 101 1.14 -13.05 -0.76
CA SER A 101 1.76 -12.08 -1.68
C SER A 101 1.31 -12.33 -3.13
N GLU A 102 1.32 -13.59 -3.58
CA GLU A 102 0.88 -13.97 -4.94
C GLU A 102 -0.60 -13.70 -5.22
N ARG A 103 -1.45 -13.76 -4.18
CA ARG A 103 -2.89 -13.53 -4.29
C ARG A 103 -3.26 -12.05 -4.29
N ALA A 104 -2.38 -11.17 -3.81
CA ALA A 104 -2.65 -9.75 -3.74
C ALA A 104 -2.49 -9.10 -5.13
N ASP A 105 -3.43 -8.23 -5.50
CA ASP A 105 -3.30 -7.35 -6.66
C ASP A 105 -2.38 -6.16 -6.35
N LEU A 106 -2.28 -5.78 -5.08
CA LEU A 106 -1.46 -4.68 -4.55
C LEU A 106 -1.16 -4.91 -3.06
N ILE A 107 0.08 -4.62 -2.66
CA ILE A 107 0.44 -4.48 -1.24
C ILE A 107 0.52 -2.99 -0.89
N VAL A 108 -0.10 -2.60 0.23
CA VAL A 108 -0.07 -1.23 0.75
C VAL A 108 0.52 -1.26 2.15
N VAL A 109 1.55 -0.46 2.40
CA VAL A 109 2.13 -0.28 3.74
C VAL A 109 1.70 1.06 4.30
N ALA A 110 0.80 1.05 5.28
CA ALA A 110 0.27 2.27 5.89
C ALA A 110 0.08 2.09 7.42
N PRO A 111 0.80 2.84 8.26
CA PRO A 111 1.98 3.65 7.94
C PRO A 111 3.20 2.79 7.60
N ALA A 112 4.07 3.29 6.73
CA ALA A 112 5.43 2.79 6.51
C ALA A 112 6.42 3.57 7.41
N THR A 113 6.85 2.94 8.51
CA THR A 113 7.81 3.56 9.45
C THR A 113 9.24 3.58 8.90
N ALA A 114 10.09 4.50 9.40
CA ALA A 114 11.51 4.53 9.04
C ALA A 114 12.22 3.18 9.23
N ASN A 115 11.88 2.46 10.31
CA ASN A 115 12.42 1.12 10.58
C ASN A 115 12.08 0.12 9.47
N LEU A 116 10.83 0.08 9.02
CA LEU A 116 10.44 -0.81 7.93
C LEU A 116 11.12 -0.43 6.61
N LEU A 117 11.17 0.87 6.28
CA LEU A 117 11.86 1.35 5.08
C LEU A 117 13.35 0.97 5.11
N GLY A 118 13.99 1.06 6.27
CA GLY A 118 15.35 0.59 6.49
C GLY A 118 15.52 -0.90 6.27
N LYS A 119 14.64 -1.72 6.86
CA LYS A 119 14.65 -3.17 6.65
C LYS A 119 14.52 -3.53 5.17
N LEU A 120 13.51 -2.97 4.51
CA LEU A 120 13.21 -3.24 3.11
C LEU A 120 14.35 -2.83 2.17
N ALA A 121 14.93 -1.64 2.37
CA ALA A 121 16.04 -1.15 1.56
C ALA A 121 17.33 -1.96 1.73
N ASN A 122 17.45 -2.77 2.78
CA ASN A 122 18.65 -3.55 3.10
C ASN A 122 18.38 -5.07 3.12
N GLY A 123 17.23 -5.52 2.59
CA GLY A 123 16.91 -6.95 2.48
C GLY A 123 16.69 -7.68 3.81
N ILE A 124 16.33 -6.97 4.88
CA ILE A 124 16.07 -7.57 6.19
C ILE A 124 14.61 -8.02 6.28
N ALA A 125 14.40 -9.31 6.54
CA ALA A 125 13.08 -9.97 6.61
C ALA A 125 12.88 -10.74 7.93
N ASP A 126 13.05 -10.06 9.06
CA ASP A 126 13.02 -10.62 10.43
C ASP A 126 11.61 -10.63 11.08
N ASP A 127 10.61 -10.04 10.43
CA ASP A 127 9.20 -10.10 10.84
C ASP A 127 8.26 -10.36 9.66
N LEU A 128 7.00 -10.74 9.97
CA LEU A 128 6.00 -11.09 8.95
C LEU A 128 5.86 -10.02 7.86
N VAL A 129 5.77 -8.74 8.22
CA VAL A 129 5.55 -7.66 7.25
C VAL A 129 6.79 -7.48 6.38
N SER A 130 7.99 -7.47 6.98
CA SER A 130 9.24 -7.37 6.21
C SER A 130 9.45 -8.56 5.26
N ALA A 131 9.12 -9.78 5.69
CA ALA A 131 9.20 -10.98 4.85
C ALA A 131 8.18 -10.96 3.70
N LEU A 132 6.94 -10.54 3.95
CA LEU A 132 5.92 -10.37 2.92
C LEU A 132 6.36 -9.38 1.83
N LEU A 133 7.01 -8.28 2.23
CA LEU A 133 7.46 -7.26 1.30
C LEU A 133 8.69 -7.69 0.49
N LEU A 134 9.62 -8.42 1.11
CA LEU A 134 10.78 -8.96 0.39
C LEU A 134 10.36 -10.00 -0.65
N GLY A 135 9.34 -10.80 -0.36
CA GLY A 135 8.73 -11.76 -1.28
C GLY A 135 7.55 -11.22 -2.09
N ALA A 136 7.42 -9.90 -2.25
CA ALA A 136 6.31 -9.28 -2.97
C ALA A 136 6.30 -9.68 -4.46
N ALA A 137 5.19 -10.27 -4.94
CA ALA A 137 4.99 -10.65 -6.34
C ALA A 137 4.05 -9.68 -7.11
N CYS A 138 3.60 -8.62 -6.43
CA CYS A 138 2.73 -7.58 -6.97
C CYS A 138 3.31 -6.18 -6.65
N PRO A 139 2.79 -5.11 -7.26
CA PRO A 139 3.21 -3.75 -6.91
C PRO A 139 3.05 -3.47 -5.41
N VAL A 140 3.94 -2.62 -4.89
CA VAL A 140 3.97 -2.24 -3.47
C VAL A 140 3.90 -0.72 -3.37
N LEU A 141 2.92 -0.24 -2.60
CA LEU A 141 2.69 1.17 -2.29
C LEU A 141 3.04 1.46 -0.83
N LEU A 142 4.00 2.36 -0.61
CA LEU A 142 4.49 2.75 0.70
C LEU A 142 3.92 4.11 1.10
N ALA A 143 3.33 4.22 2.29
CA ALA A 143 2.81 5.47 2.85
C ALA A 143 3.65 5.89 4.07
N PRO A 144 4.76 6.65 3.89
CA PRO A 144 5.66 6.95 4.99
C PRO A 144 4.99 7.76 6.11
N ALA A 145 5.36 7.47 7.35
CA ALA A 145 4.95 8.27 8.50
C ALA A 145 6.02 8.28 9.59
N MET A 146 6.57 9.45 9.90
CA MET A 146 7.61 9.65 10.92
C MET A 146 7.76 11.14 11.28
N ASN A 147 8.50 11.44 12.36
CA ASN A 147 8.85 12.81 12.70
C ASN A 147 9.70 13.48 11.58
N ALA A 148 9.59 14.79 11.40
CA ALA A 148 10.35 15.54 10.39
C ALA A 148 11.86 15.37 10.48
N ARG A 149 12.44 15.28 11.69
CA ARG A 149 13.87 15.02 11.89
C ARG A 149 14.26 13.64 11.39
N MET A 150 13.41 12.63 11.61
CA MET A 150 13.64 11.28 11.08
C MET A 150 13.51 11.28 9.56
N TRP A 151 12.52 11.99 9.01
CA TRP A 151 12.33 12.12 7.57
C TRP A 151 13.57 12.71 6.90
N GLN A 152 14.11 13.81 7.43
CA GLN A 152 15.29 14.50 6.90
C GLN A 152 16.60 13.74 7.11
N HIS A 153 16.60 12.65 7.91
CA HIS A 153 17.82 11.93 8.23
C HIS A 153 18.44 11.29 6.98
N ALA A 154 19.75 11.44 6.79
CA ALA A 154 20.46 10.98 5.58
C ALA A 154 20.24 9.49 5.28
N ALA A 155 20.24 8.64 6.32
CA ALA A 155 19.95 7.21 6.15
C ALA A 155 18.53 6.94 5.60
N VAL A 156 17.52 7.71 6.04
CA VAL A 156 16.14 7.58 5.53
C VAL A 156 16.08 8.06 4.09
N GLN A 157 16.67 9.21 3.78
CA GLN A 157 16.72 9.73 2.40
C GLN A 157 17.41 8.74 1.44
N ARG A 158 18.56 8.17 1.83
CA ARG A 158 19.25 7.12 1.05
C ARG A 158 18.35 5.91 0.80
N ASN A 159 17.68 5.41 1.83
CA ASN A 159 16.78 4.26 1.70
C ASN A 159 15.59 4.58 0.78
N LEU A 160 15.01 5.78 0.89
CA LEU A 160 13.93 6.23 0.02
C LEU A 160 14.35 6.29 -1.45
N THR A 161 15.55 6.81 -1.74
CA THR A 161 16.10 6.83 -3.10
C THR A 161 16.22 5.42 -3.66
N PHE A 162 16.90 4.53 -2.94
CA PHE A 162 17.06 3.13 -3.35
C PHE A 162 15.72 2.42 -3.60
N LEU A 163 14.74 2.60 -2.70
CA LEU A 163 13.43 1.98 -2.83
C LEU A 163 12.66 2.53 -4.06
N ARG A 164 12.74 3.83 -4.34
CA ARG A 164 12.13 4.39 -5.57
C ARG A 164 12.76 3.81 -6.82
N GLU A 165 14.08 3.74 -6.87
CA GLU A 165 14.84 3.16 -7.99
C GLU A 165 14.55 1.66 -8.15
N SER A 166 14.26 0.97 -7.04
CA SER A 166 13.85 -0.45 -7.03
C SER A 166 12.38 -0.66 -7.41
N GLY A 167 11.63 0.38 -7.79
CA GLY A 167 10.26 0.27 -8.30
C GLY A 167 9.16 0.33 -7.25
N PHE A 168 9.47 0.64 -5.98
CA PHE A 168 8.44 0.87 -4.97
C PHE A 168 7.73 2.21 -5.21
N ALA A 169 6.39 2.18 -5.14
CA ALA A 169 5.57 3.39 -5.24
C ALA A 169 5.41 4.04 -3.86
N PHE A 170 5.23 5.36 -3.83
CA PHE A 170 5.09 6.14 -2.59
C PHE A 170 3.87 7.07 -2.62
N VAL A 171 3.27 7.28 -1.45
CA VAL A 171 2.24 8.32 -1.23
C VAL A 171 2.63 9.16 -0.03
N GLY A 172 2.73 10.47 -0.24
CA GLY A 172 3.24 11.39 0.75
C GLY A 172 4.71 11.13 1.10
N PRO A 173 5.13 11.42 2.34
CA PRO A 173 4.34 11.99 3.43
C PRO A 173 3.94 13.45 3.17
N GLU A 174 2.96 13.92 3.92
CA GLU A 174 2.51 15.32 3.91
C GLU A 174 3.26 16.16 4.93
N GLU A 175 3.24 17.47 4.70
CA GLU A 175 3.56 18.46 5.71
C GLU A 175 2.36 18.69 6.65
N GLY A 176 2.63 18.96 7.92
CA GLY A 176 1.60 19.37 8.87
C GLY A 176 2.02 19.19 10.33
N TRP A 177 1.05 19.36 11.23
CA TRP A 177 1.23 19.15 12.67
C TRP A 177 1.51 17.68 13.00
N GLN A 178 2.58 17.43 13.75
CA GLN A 178 3.06 16.11 14.13
C GLN A 178 2.85 15.85 15.63
N ALA A 179 2.83 14.57 16.03
CA ALA A 179 2.62 14.18 17.43
C ALA A 179 3.65 14.77 18.41
N CYS A 180 4.85 15.12 17.93
CA CYS A 180 5.89 15.79 18.71
C CYS A 180 5.62 17.29 18.94
N ARG A 181 4.43 17.80 18.59
CA ARG A 181 4.05 19.22 18.67
C ARG A 181 4.92 20.13 17.81
N THR A 182 5.32 19.61 16.65
CA THR A 182 6.11 20.33 15.64
C THR A 182 5.39 20.29 14.30
N VAL A 183 5.65 21.27 13.44
CA VAL A 183 5.18 21.29 12.04
C VAL A 183 6.32 20.85 11.14
N GLY A 184 6.04 20.00 10.16
CA GLY A 184 6.98 19.63 9.11
C GLY A 184 6.54 18.42 8.31
N VAL A 185 7.34 18.06 7.30
CA VAL A 185 7.12 16.90 6.43
C VAL A 185 7.31 15.60 7.23
N GLY A 186 6.42 14.63 7.04
CA GLY A 186 6.52 13.31 7.70
C GLY A 186 5.19 12.74 8.18
N ARG A 187 4.10 13.50 8.05
CA ARG A 187 2.76 13.05 8.39
C ARG A 187 2.25 12.08 7.32
N MET A 188 1.65 10.96 7.71
CA MET A 188 1.04 10.07 6.73
C MET A 188 -0.08 10.80 5.97
N SER A 189 -0.15 10.63 4.65
CA SER A 189 -1.24 11.12 3.81
C SER A 189 -2.60 10.66 4.34
N GLU A 190 -3.63 11.44 4.04
CA GLU A 190 -4.99 11.11 4.48
C GLU A 190 -5.51 9.84 3.79
N PRO A 191 -6.42 9.09 4.43
CA PRO A 191 -7.01 7.90 3.86
C PRO A 191 -7.57 8.08 2.45
N GLU A 192 -8.14 9.25 2.13
CA GLU A 192 -8.69 9.59 0.82
C GLU A 192 -7.59 9.68 -0.24
N THR A 193 -6.49 10.35 0.07
CA THR A 193 -5.30 10.43 -0.81
C THR A 193 -4.69 9.06 -1.03
N LEU A 194 -4.59 8.24 0.03
CA LEU A 194 -4.10 6.86 -0.08
C LEU A 194 -5.00 6.01 -0.97
N LEU A 195 -6.31 6.19 -0.87
CA LEU A 195 -7.29 5.45 -1.66
C LEU A 195 -7.19 5.77 -3.16
N GLU A 196 -7.01 7.04 -3.51
CA GLU A 196 -6.78 7.45 -4.91
C GLU A 196 -5.47 6.88 -5.45
N ALA A 197 -4.41 6.89 -4.63
CA ALA A 197 -3.12 6.33 -5.02
C ALA A 197 -3.18 4.80 -5.19
N ILE A 198 -3.91 4.09 -4.32
CA ILE A 198 -4.18 2.65 -4.47
C ILE A 198 -4.88 2.37 -5.79
N HIS A 199 -5.90 3.16 -6.12
CA HIS A 199 -6.64 3.00 -7.36
C HIS A 199 -5.76 3.21 -8.59
N ALA A 200 -4.84 4.18 -8.55
CA ALA A 200 -3.87 4.45 -9.62
C ALA A 200 -2.76 3.38 -9.73
N ALA A 201 -2.35 2.78 -8.60
CA ALA A 201 -1.28 1.79 -8.54
C ALA A 201 -1.72 0.37 -8.93
N LEU A 202 -3.02 0.12 -9.07
CA LEU A 202 -3.54 -1.21 -9.40
C LEU A 202 -3.17 -1.60 -10.84
N PRO A 203 -2.55 -2.78 -11.05
CA PRO A 203 -2.29 -3.27 -12.40
C PRO A 203 -3.62 -3.62 -13.10
N PRO A 204 -3.64 -3.75 -14.45
CA PRO A 204 -4.80 -4.27 -15.17
C PRO A 204 -5.30 -5.58 -14.54
N ARG A 205 -6.62 -5.81 -14.54
CA ARG A 205 -7.17 -7.04 -13.96
C ARG A 205 -6.56 -8.24 -14.67
N ARG A 206 -5.81 -9.06 -13.93
CA ARG A 206 -5.50 -10.42 -14.38
C ARG A 206 -6.83 -11.15 -14.55
N ARG A 207 -7.06 -11.79 -15.69
CA ARG A 207 -8.09 -12.83 -15.77
C ARG A 207 -7.66 -13.87 -14.75
N ARG A 208 -8.29 -13.90 -13.58
CA ARG A 208 -8.11 -15.03 -12.67
C ARG A 208 -8.75 -16.19 -13.41
N ASP A 209 -7.92 -17.08 -13.95
CA ASP A 209 -8.39 -18.34 -14.48
C ASP A 209 -9.25 -18.97 -13.40
N ARG A 210 -10.54 -19.14 -13.72
CA ARG A 210 -11.40 -20.05 -12.98
C ARG A 210 -10.70 -21.42 -13.07
N GLU A 211 -10.62 -22.11 -11.95
CA GLU A 211 -10.08 -23.47 -11.80
C GLU A 211 -8.55 -23.57 -11.81
N ARG A 212 -7.95 -23.46 -10.61
CA ARG A 212 -6.77 -24.27 -10.31
C ARG A 212 -7.32 -25.66 -9.97
N PRO A 213 -7.02 -26.74 -10.73
CA PRO A 213 -7.49 -28.07 -10.37
C PRO A 213 -6.97 -28.44 -8.97
N PRO A 214 -7.72 -29.24 -8.19
CA PRO A 214 -7.25 -29.71 -6.89
C PRO A 214 -5.90 -30.41 -7.09
N ARG A 215 -4.92 -30.04 -6.26
CA ARG A 215 -3.62 -30.71 -6.25
C ARG A 215 -3.87 -32.18 -5.90
N GLU A 216 -3.44 -33.09 -6.77
CA GLU A 216 -3.47 -34.51 -6.47
C GLU A 216 -2.62 -34.78 -5.21
N PRO A 217 -3.10 -35.62 -4.29
CA PRO A 217 -2.31 -36.03 -3.14
C PRO A 217 -1.10 -36.86 -3.60
N LEU A 218 0.06 -36.58 -2.99
CA LEU A 218 1.28 -37.39 -3.09
C LEU A 218 1.08 -38.76 -2.44
#